data_AF-A0A353LV96-F1
#
_entry.id   AF-A0A353LV96-F1
#
_cell.length_a   1.000
_cell.length_b   1.000
_cell.length_c   1.000
_cell.angle_alpha   90.00
_cell.angle_beta   90.00
_cell.angle_gamma   90.00
#
_symmetry.space_group_name_H-M   'P 1'
#
loop_
_entity.id
_entity.type
_entity.pdbx_description
1 polymer ?
#
loop_
_entity_poly.entity_id
_entity_poly.type
_entity_poly.pdbx_seq_one_letter_code
_entity_poly.pdbx_strand_id
1 'polypeptide(L)'
;FTTNFMWMCQGYYRHEKGYTPDWEGMEDFKGEIVHPQTWPEDLDYKGKRVIVIGSGATAATVVPAMAEDCAHITVLQRSPTYFIPARNENVLADQLRKLEIDEQWIHEIARRQILMDQAEFTRRSFEEPEKVRNELLGAVKMFLGEDYDIDKHFTPKYRPWRQRVAFIPDGDLFQGIASGKASVVTDEIERFTENGILTKSGEELEADIIITATGFDLCVLGDIDFTVDEKKVNFADTVTYRGMMFTGVPNMAWVFGYFRASWTLRVDLMGDFISRLLKHMDEKGFKKVTVALRPEDKDMPLSSWIDPENFNPGYLMRSMHLMPQRGDKPEWQHTQDYWAEKDDLPNIDLEGAEF
;
A
#
# COMPACT_ATOMS: atom_id res chain seq x y z
N PHE A 1 29.79 11.81 4.50
CA PHE A 1 30.20 10.41 4.25
C PHE A 1 30.43 10.22 2.76
N THR A 2 31.27 9.28 2.35
CA THR A 2 31.49 8.90 0.94
C THR A 2 31.36 7.38 0.83
N THR A 3 30.76 6.89 -0.25
CA THR A 3 30.58 5.46 -0.52
C THR A 3 30.78 5.18 -2.02
N ASN A 4 31.17 3.95 -2.36
CA ASN A 4 31.26 3.52 -3.75
C ASN A 4 29.89 3.08 -4.32
N PHE A 5 28.96 2.69 -3.45
CA PHE A 5 27.61 2.23 -3.83
C PHE A 5 26.57 2.73 -2.83
N MET A 6 25.42 3.19 -3.34
CA MET A 6 24.29 3.71 -2.55
C MET A 6 23.11 2.74 -2.60
N TRP A 7 22.88 2.04 -1.49
CA TRP A 7 21.74 1.15 -1.32
C TRP A 7 20.63 1.88 -0.55
N MET A 8 19.55 2.20 -1.25
CA MET A 8 18.42 2.98 -0.75
C MET A 8 17.37 2.09 -0.09
N CYS A 9 17.32 2.13 1.26
CA CYS A 9 16.44 1.32 2.12
C CYS A 9 15.46 2.17 2.95
N GLN A 10 15.14 3.38 2.51
CA GLN A 10 14.34 4.36 3.24
C GLN A 10 12.83 4.08 3.28
N GLY A 11 12.35 3.08 2.53
CA GLY A 11 10.93 2.89 2.27
C GLY A 11 10.40 3.94 1.28
N TYR A 12 9.09 4.17 1.32
CA TYR A 12 8.39 5.08 0.38
C TYR A 12 7.45 6.07 1.06
N TYR A 13 7.43 6.10 2.40
CA TYR A 13 6.57 7.00 3.16
C TYR A 13 7.32 8.30 3.48
N ARG A 14 6.68 9.45 3.28
CA ARG A 14 7.15 10.69 3.89
C ARG A 14 6.77 10.68 5.37
N HIS A 15 7.71 10.36 6.26
CA HIS A 15 7.43 10.17 7.69
C HIS A 15 7.15 11.47 8.46
N GLU A 16 7.63 12.61 7.98
CA GLU A 16 7.46 13.91 8.66
C GLU A 16 6.04 14.47 8.56
N LYS A 17 5.29 14.13 7.50
CA LYS A 17 3.96 14.66 7.25
C LYS A 17 3.09 13.66 6.50
N GLY A 18 1.90 13.41 7.06
CA GLY A 18 0.85 12.64 6.40
C GLY A 18 0.10 13.46 5.36
N TYR A 19 -0.66 12.79 4.49
CA TYR A 19 -1.42 13.48 3.46
C TYR A 19 -2.79 13.88 4.02
N THR A 20 -2.99 15.17 4.25
CA THR A 20 -4.28 15.77 4.57
C THR A 20 -4.68 16.72 3.44
N PRO A 21 -5.77 16.46 2.71
CA PRO A 21 -6.33 17.44 1.78
C PRO A 21 -6.68 18.75 2.49
N ASP A 22 -6.55 19.87 1.76
CA ASP A 22 -7.08 21.15 2.23
C ASP A 22 -8.59 21.17 1.94
N TRP A 23 -9.40 21.37 2.98
CA TRP A 23 -10.84 21.56 2.87
C TRP A 23 -11.22 22.97 3.32
N GLU A 24 -12.26 23.53 2.70
CA GLU A 24 -12.82 24.83 3.11
C GLU A 24 -13.29 24.77 4.58
N GLY A 25 -13.00 25.81 5.36
CA GLY A 25 -13.46 25.97 6.75
C GLY A 25 -12.77 25.05 7.76
N MET A 26 -11.70 24.34 7.37
CA MET A 26 -11.00 23.39 8.25
C MET A 26 -10.40 24.11 9.48
N GLU A 27 -10.00 25.36 9.31
CA GLU A 27 -9.53 26.28 10.34
C GLU A 27 -10.63 26.76 11.30
N ASP A 28 -11.90 26.67 10.90
CA ASP A 28 -13.05 27.12 11.68
C ASP A 28 -13.53 26.04 12.68
N PHE A 29 -13.15 24.78 12.48
CA PHE A 29 -13.54 23.68 13.35
C PHE A 29 -12.99 23.87 14.77
N LYS A 30 -13.88 23.86 15.77
CA LYS A 30 -13.53 24.14 17.17
C LYS A 30 -12.99 22.93 17.93
N GLY A 31 -13.18 21.73 17.38
CA GLY A 31 -12.66 20.49 17.95
C GLY A 31 -11.21 20.22 17.57
N GLU A 32 -10.77 19.00 17.80
CA GLU A 32 -9.39 18.59 17.52
C GLU A 32 -9.27 17.86 16.18
N ILE A 33 -8.27 18.20 15.37
CA ILE A 33 -7.96 17.49 14.12
C ILE A 33 -6.68 16.68 14.29
N VAL A 34 -6.77 15.36 14.11
CA VAL A 34 -5.67 14.43 14.32
C VAL A 34 -5.35 13.67 13.05
N HIS A 35 -4.07 13.66 12.65
CA HIS A 35 -3.60 12.77 11.59
C HIS A 35 -2.98 11.51 12.21
N PRO A 36 -3.36 10.29 11.79
CA PRO A 36 -2.86 9.04 12.39
C PRO A 36 -1.33 8.85 12.38
N GLN A 37 -0.63 9.47 11.44
CA GLN A 37 0.84 9.43 11.37
C GLN A 37 1.54 10.24 12.48
N THR A 38 0.85 11.21 13.08
CA THR A 38 1.34 12.08 14.16
C THR A 38 0.33 12.08 15.30
N TRP A 39 -0.06 10.88 15.74
CA TRP A 39 -1.06 10.68 16.79
C TRP A 39 -0.59 11.28 18.13
N PRO A 40 -1.35 12.19 18.76
CA PRO A 40 -0.99 12.75 20.07
C PRO A 40 -0.99 11.67 21.16
N GLU A 41 0.02 11.69 22.04
CA GLU A 41 0.13 10.72 23.14
C GLU A 41 -0.98 10.89 24.20
N ASP A 42 -1.52 12.09 24.35
CA ASP A 42 -2.50 12.48 25.35
C ASP A 42 -3.91 12.71 24.80
N LEU A 43 -4.20 12.22 23.58
CA LEU A 43 -5.52 12.35 22.96
C LEU A 43 -6.60 11.62 23.78
N ASP A 44 -7.44 12.37 24.49
CA ASP A 44 -8.62 11.85 25.17
C ASP A 44 -9.85 11.89 24.25
N TYR A 45 -10.28 10.72 23.79
CA TYR A 45 -11.47 10.53 22.95
C TYR A 45 -12.66 9.91 23.70
N LYS A 46 -12.55 9.70 25.01
CA LYS A 46 -13.59 9.02 25.79
C LYS A 46 -14.88 9.83 25.84
N GLY A 47 -15.99 9.22 25.48
CA GLY A 47 -17.31 9.86 25.45
C GLY A 47 -17.44 10.99 24.43
N LYS A 48 -16.49 11.11 23.49
CA LYS A 48 -16.52 12.11 22.41
C LYS A 48 -17.12 11.55 21.13
N ARG A 49 -17.63 12.44 20.28
CA ARG A 49 -18.05 12.14 18.92
C ARG A 49 -16.85 12.29 18.00
N VAL A 50 -16.54 11.24 17.25
CA VAL A 50 -15.35 11.20 16.41
C VAL A 50 -15.76 10.96 14.96
N ILE A 51 -15.24 11.76 14.04
CA ILE A 51 -15.31 11.46 12.60
C ILE A 51 -13.95 10.96 12.13
N VAL A 52 -13.92 9.83 11.43
CA VAL A 52 -12.72 9.32 10.74
C VAL A 52 -12.91 9.52 9.24
N ILE A 53 -12.10 10.40 8.64
CA ILE A 53 -12.11 10.65 7.20
C ILE A 53 -11.22 9.62 6.49
N GLY A 54 -11.84 8.78 5.67
CA GLY A 54 -11.17 7.73 4.91
C GLY A 54 -11.60 6.32 5.31
N SER A 55 -11.44 5.37 4.39
CA SER A 55 -11.86 3.97 4.52
C SER A 55 -10.74 2.98 4.20
N GLY A 56 -9.48 3.46 4.24
CA GLY A 56 -8.31 2.63 4.02
C GLY A 56 -7.94 1.78 5.24
N ALA A 57 -6.80 1.09 5.15
CA ALA A 57 -6.31 0.22 6.22
C ALA A 57 -6.17 0.93 7.58
N THR A 58 -5.79 2.21 7.61
CA THR A 58 -5.70 2.98 8.87
C THR A 58 -7.07 3.18 9.53
N ALA A 59 -8.11 3.51 8.76
CA ALA A 59 -9.46 3.64 9.32
C ALA A 59 -9.98 2.28 9.82
N ALA A 60 -9.69 1.21 9.06
CA ALA A 60 -10.02 -0.16 9.42
C ALA A 60 -9.42 -0.63 10.77
N THR A 61 -8.32 -0.04 11.23
CA THR A 61 -7.72 -0.36 12.53
C THR A 61 -8.07 0.64 13.62
N VAL A 62 -8.11 1.94 13.29
CA VAL A 62 -8.39 3.01 14.26
C VAL A 62 -9.83 2.95 14.76
N VAL A 63 -10.79 2.73 13.86
CA VAL A 63 -12.22 2.75 14.21
C VAL A 63 -12.59 1.68 15.23
N PRO A 64 -12.33 0.37 15.01
CA PRO A 64 -12.67 -0.64 16.01
C PRO A 64 -11.90 -0.49 17.32
N ALA A 65 -10.65 0.00 17.28
CA ALA A 65 -9.87 0.25 18.49
C ALA A 65 -10.43 1.38 19.38
N MET A 66 -11.15 2.33 18.80
CA MET A 66 -11.71 3.49 19.53
C MET A 66 -13.19 3.37 19.86
N ALA A 67 -13.96 2.62 19.05
CA ALA A 67 -15.43 2.67 19.04
C ALA A 67 -16.09 2.44 20.41
N GLU A 68 -15.52 1.59 21.27
CA GLU A 68 -16.09 1.27 22.58
C GLU A 68 -15.98 2.42 23.60
N ASP A 69 -14.93 3.25 23.51
CA ASP A 69 -14.69 4.34 24.45
C ASP A 69 -15.30 5.66 24.00
N CYS A 70 -15.52 5.85 22.69
CA CYS A 70 -16.19 7.02 22.14
C CYS A 70 -17.69 7.08 22.51
N ALA A 71 -18.29 8.27 22.46
CA ALA A 71 -19.75 8.37 22.46
C ALA A 71 -20.34 7.82 21.15
N HIS A 72 -19.71 8.15 20.02
CA HIS A 72 -20.03 7.60 18.70
C HIS A 72 -18.85 7.83 17.75
N ILE A 73 -18.63 6.92 16.80
CA ILE A 73 -17.64 7.08 15.73
C ILE A 73 -18.28 6.98 14.35
N THR A 74 -18.04 7.97 13.50
CA THR A 74 -18.55 8.01 12.13
C THR A 74 -17.39 7.90 11.14
N VAL A 75 -17.40 6.87 10.30
CA VAL A 75 -16.48 6.77 9.16
C VAL A 75 -17.05 7.57 7.99
N LEU A 76 -16.41 8.68 7.64
CA LEU A 76 -16.75 9.46 6.47
C LEU A 76 -15.85 9.05 5.30
N GLN A 77 -16.43 8.49 4.26
CA GLN A 77 -15.69 8.00 3.10
C GLN A 77 -16.24 8.52 1.77
N ARG A 78 -15.34 8.89 0.86
CA ARG A 78 -15.71 9.24 -0.52
C ARG A 78 -15.89 8.01 -1.40
N SER A 79 -15.02 7.02 -1.23
CA SER A 79 -15.00 5.80 -2.05
C SER A 79 -14.79 4.61 -1.13
N PRO A 80 -15.68 3.59 -1.17
CA PRO A 80 -15.52 2.40 -0.35
C PRO A 80 -14.25 1.61 -0.69
N THR A 81 -13.80 0.81 0.27
CA THR A 81 -12.72 -0.16 0.12
C THR A 81 -13.29 -1.58 0.22
N TYR A 82 -12.64 -2.57 -0.41
CA TYR A 82 -12.96 -3.98 -0.19
C TYR A 82 -12.37 -4.48 1.12
N PHE A 83 -13.14 -5.29 1.84
CA PHE A 83 -12.73 -5.87 3.13
C PHE A 83 -12.76 -7.40 3.11
N ILE A 84 -11.84 -8.01 3.86
CA ILE A 84 -11.89 -9.42 4.24
C ILE A 84 -12.08 -9.47 5.76
N PRO A 85 -13.32 -9.60 6.26
CA PRO A 85 -13.54 -9.92 7.66
C PRO A 85 -13.29 -11.41 7.89
N ALA A 86 -12.28 -11.72 8.68
CA ALA A 86 -11.96 -13.11 9.02
C ALA A 86 -11.18 -13.18 10.33
N ARG A 87 -11.11 -14.38 10.90
CA ARG A 87 -10.39 -14.64 12.15
C ARG A 87 -8.90 -14.37 11.96
N ASN A 88 -8.28 -13.71 12.94
CA ASN A 88 -6.85 -13.43 12.93
C ASN A 88 -6.03 -14.65 13.40
N GLU A 89 -6.11 -15.74 12.63
CA GLU A 89 -5.40 -16.99 12.92
C GLU A 89 -4.92 -17.68 11.64
N ASN A 90 -4.03 -18.66 11.80
CA ASN A 90 -3.66 -19.56 10.72
C ASN A 90 -3.98 -21.00 11.14
N VAL A 91 -5.17 -21.46 10.75
CA VAL A 91 -5.70 -22.79 11.12
C VAL A 91 -4.72 -23.91 10.77
N LEU A 92 -4.06 -23.83 9.61
CA LEU A 92 -3.08 -24.83 9.19
C LEU A 92 -1.87 -24.84 10.11
N ALA A 93 -1.28 -23.67 10.39
CA ALA A 93 -0.14 -23.56 11.30
C ALA A 93 -0.50 -24.08 12.70
N ASP A 94 -1.68 -23.75 13.22
CA ASP A 94 -2.14 -24.20 14.53
C ASP A 94 -2.39 -25.72 14.58
N GLN A 95 -2.86 -26.31 13.48
CA GLN A 95 -2.98 -27.77 13.35
C GLN A 95 -1.59 -28.43 13.32
N LEU A 96 -0.63 -27.88 12.56
CA LEU A 96 0.72 -28.43 12.50
C LEU A 96 1.45 -28.35 13.86
N ARG A 97 1.24 -27.26 14.62
CA ARG A 97 1.76 -27.13 16.00
C ARG A 97 1.17 -28.18 16.93
N LYS A 98 -0.14 -28.46 16.82
CA LYS A 98 -0.79 -29.54 17.59
C LYS A 98 -0.27 -30.94 17.24
N LEU A 99 0.24 -31.11 16.03
CA LEU A 99 0.88 -32.35 15.58
C LEU A 99 2.37 -32.42 15.92
N GLU A 100 2.89 -31.46 16.69
CA GLU A 100 4.30 -31.40 17.12
C GLU A 100 5.30 -31.38 15.94
N ILE A 101 4.90 -30.78 14.82
CA ILE A 101 5.79 -30.56 13.68
C ILE A 101 6.81 -29.48 14.03
N ASP A 102 8.05 -29.65 13.58
CA ASP A 102 9.12 -28.67 13.80
C ASP A 102 8.76 -27.28 13.22
N GLU A 103 9.00 -26.22 13.99
CA GLU A 103 8.56 -24.86 13.67
C GLU A 103 9.14 -24.34 12.33
N GLN A 104 10.31 -24.82 11.90
CA GLN A 104 10.86 -24.44 10.59
C GLN A 104 9.96 -24.94 9.45
N TRP A 105 9.47 -26.17 9.56
CA TRP A 105 8.53 -26.74 8.59
C TRP A 105 7.16 -26.06 8.67
N ILE A 106 6.70 -25.70 9.87
CA ILE A 106 5.44 -24.96 10.04
C ILE A 106 5.51 -23.62 9.29
N HIS A 107 6.57 -22.85 9.51
CA HIS A 107 6.77 -21.57 8.83
C HIS A 107 6.85 -21.73 7.31
N GLU A 108 7.59 -22.72 6.82
CA GLU A 108 7.73 -22.96 5.39
C GLU A 108 6.40 -23.39 4.73
N ILE A 109 5.68 -24.31 5.35
CA ILE A 109 4.37 -24.78 4.86
C ILE A 109 3.36 -23.62 4.87
N ALA A 110 3.26 -22.89 5.98
CA ALA A 110 2.33 -21.78 6.11
C ALA A 110 2.65 -20.65 5.12
N ARG A 111 3.93 -20.32 4.92
CA ARG A 111 4.37 -19.34 3.93
C ARG A 111 3.95 -19.74 2.52
N ARG A 112 4.18 -21.00 2.13
CA ARG A 112 3.78 -21.50 0.80
C ARG A 112 2.27 -21.44 0.62
N GLN A 113 1.50 -21.86 1.62
CA GLN A 113 0.03 -21.80 1.59
C GLN A 113 -0.45 -20.35 1.39
N ILE A 114 0.03 -19.40 2.21
CA ILE A 114 -0.34 -17.99 2.12
C ILE A 114 0.00 -17.40 0.74
N LEU A 115 1.18 -17.72 0.19
CA LEU A 115 1.59 -17.25 -1.12
C LEU A 115 0.76 -17.85 -2.25
N MET A 116 0.36 -19.12 -2.14
CA MET A 116 -0.53 -19.77 -3.09
C MET A 116 -1.94 -19.16 -3.03
N ASP A 117 -2.51 -18.98 -1.84
CA ASP A 117 -3.82 -18.37 -1.65
C ASP A 117 -3.86 -16.94 -2.19
N GLN A 118 -2.79 -16.17 -1.95
CA GLN A 118 -2.65 -14.81 -2.45
C GLN A 118 -2.51 -14.75 -3.98
N ALA A 119 -1.75 -15.68 -4.57
CA ALA A 119 -1.61 -15.77 -6.02
C ALA A 119 -2.95 -16.14 -6.67
N GLU A 120 -3.68 -17.09 -6.09
CA GLU A 120 -5.00 -17.48 -6.54
C GLU A 120 -6.01 -16.33 -6.40
N PHE A 121 -6.04 -15.66 -5.25
CA PHE A 121 -6.89 -14.48 -5.05
C PHE A 121 -6.57 -13.37 -6.06
N THR A 122 -5.28 -13.12 -6.32
CA THR A 122 -4.83 -12.16 -7.32
C THR A 122 -5.33 -12.55 -8.71
N ARG A 123 -5.14 -13.80 -9.12
CA ARG A 123 -5.59 -14.33 -10.42
C ARG A 123 -7.11 -14.19 -10.58
N ARG A 124 -7.88 -14.63 -9.59
CA ARG A 124 -9.36 -14.53 -9.57
C ARG A 124 -9.83 -13.07 -9.67
N SER A 125 -9.10 -12.12 -9.09
CA SER A 125 -9.43 -10.68 -9.19
C SER A 125 -9.35 -10.10 -10.61
N PHE A 126 -8.69 -10.80 -11.54
CA PHE A 126 -8.65 -10.45 -12.96
C PHE A 126 -9.60 -11.31 -13.79
N GLU A 127 -9.63 -12.62 -13.55
CA GLU A 127 -10.40 -13.55 -14.39
C GLU A 127 -11.89 -13.61 -14.03
N GLU A 128 -12.23 -13.45 -12.76
CA GLU A 128 -13.61 -13.51 -12.25
C GLU A 128 -13.93 -12.36 -11.26
N PRO A 129 -13.67 -11.09 -11.65
CA PRO A 129 -13.72 -9.94 -10.74
C PRO A 129 -15.09 -9.75 -10.07
N GLU A 130 -16.18 -10.01 -10.77
CA GLU A 130 -17.54 -9.86 -10.22
C GLU A 130 -17.88 -10.96 -9.21
N LYS A 131 -17.34 -12.17 -9.37
CA LYS A 131 -17.52 -13.23 -8.39
C LYS A 131 -16.74 -12.92 -7.11
N VAL A 132 -15.49 -12.47 -7.24
CA VAL A 132 -14.68 -12.03 -6.09
C VAL A 132 -15.33 -10.83 -5.41
N ARG A 133 -15.89 -9.87 -6.15
CA ARG A 133 -16.66 -8.75 -5.59
C ARG A 133 -17.80 -9.26 -4.73
N ASN A 134 -18.63 -10.16 -5.26
CA ASN A 134 -19.79 -10.69 -4.54
C ASN A 134 -19.40 -11.50 -3.29
N GLU A 135 -18.29 -12.25 -3.33
CA GLU A 135 -17.75 -12.95 -2.16
C GLU A 135 -17.33 -11.97 -1.06
N LEU A 136 -16.60 -10.91 -1.40
CA LEU A 136 -16.15 -9.90 -0.44
C LEU A 136 -17.34 -9.12 0.16
N LEU A 137 -18.30 -8.70 -0.67
CA LEU A 137 -19.50 -8.01 -0.20
C LEU A 137 -20.40 -8.92 0.64
N GLY A 138 -20.54 -10.20 0.24
CA GLY A 138 -21.26 -11.20 1.00
C GLY A 138 -20.67 -11.42 2.39
N ALA A 139 -19.33 -11.46 2.49
CA ALA A 139 -18.65 -11.57 3.78
C ALA A 139 -18.95 -10.38 4.70
N VAL A 140 -18.96 -9.15 4.19
CA VAL A 140 -19.36 -7.96 4.95
C VAL A 140 -20.84 -8.05 5.38
N LYS A 141 -21.71 -8.45 4.45
CA LYS A 141 -23.15 -8.59 4.69
C LYS A 141 -23.48 -9.58 5.80
N MET A 142 -22.70 -10.64 5.96
CA MET A 142 -22.86 -11.61 7.06
C MET A 142 -22.72 -10.98 8.44
N PHE A 143 -21.94 -9.89 8.59
CA PHE A 143 -21.80 -9.18 9.86
C PHE A 143 -22.86 -8.09 10.06
N LEU A 144 -23.24 -7.39 8.99
CA LEU A 144 -24.14 -6.23 9.06
C LEU A 144 -25.63 -6.59 8.94
N GLY A 145 -25.95 -7.76 8.41
CA GLY A 145 -27.31 -8.21 8.15
C GLY A 145 -27.85 -7.81 6.78
N GLU A 146 -29.04 -8.34 6.45
CA GLU A 146 -29.65 -8.19 5.12
C GLU A 146 -30.17 -6.78 4.82
N ASP A 147 -30.55 -6.03 5.85
CA ASP A 147 -31.18 -4.71 5.72
C ASP A 147 -30.18 -3.54 5.62
N TYR A 148 -28.88 -3.80 5.83
CA TYR A 148 -27.85 -2.76 5.74
C TYR A 148 -27.56 -2.42 4.27
N ASP A 149 -27.40 -1.12 3.97
CA ASP A 149 -27.13 -0.63 2.62
C ASP A 149 -25.65 -0.87 2.22
N ILE A 150 -25.35 -2.12 1.88
CA ILE A 150 -24.03 -2.57 1.40
C ILE A 150 -23.65 -1.87 0.10
N ASP A 151 -24.61 -1.67 -0.79
CA ASP A 151 -24.38 -1.09 -2.12
C ASP A 151 -23.88 0.35 -2.01
N LYS A 152 -24.45 1.15 -1.11
CA LYS A 152 -23.98 2.51 -0.84
C LYS A 152 -22.66 2.55 -0.08
N HIS A 153 -22.49 1.70 0.93
CA HIS A 153 -21.41 1.88 1.91
C HIS A 153 -20.18 0.99 1.69
N PHE A 154 -20.28 -0.10 0.94
CA PHE A 154 -19.19 -1.06 0.84
C PHE A 154 -18.87 -1.52 -0.58
N THR A 155 -19.58 -1.03 -1.62
CA THR A 155 -19.34 -1.39 -3.02
C THR A 155 -18.39 -0.41 -3.72
N PRO A 156 -17.11 -0.75 -3.94
CA PRO A 156 -16.16 0.11 -4.63
C PRO A 156 -16.39 0.11 -6.15
N LYS A 157 -16.04 1.23 -6.80
CA LYS A 157 -16.14 1.39 -8.27
C LYS A 157 -15.02 0.69 -9.06
N TYR A 158 -14.04 0.13 -8.37
CA TYR A 158 -12.90 -0.57 -8.97
C TYR A 158 -13.01 -2.08 -8.77
N ARG A 159 -12.33 -2.88 -9.61
CA ARG A 159 -12.27 -4.34 -9.45
C ARG A 159 -11.52 -4.73 -8.15
N PRO A 160 -11.85 -5.85 -7.49
CA PRO A 160 -11.07 -6.33 -6.36
C PRO A 160 -9.56 -6.32 -6.63
N TRP A 161 -8.77 -5.99 -5.60
CA TRP A 161 -7.30 -6.03 -5.64
C TRP A 161 -6.60 -5.07 -6.63
N ARG A 162 -7.32 -4.17 -7.33
CA ARG A 162 -6.74 -2.99 -8.01
C ARG A 162 -6.26 -1.94 -6.99
N GLN A 163 -6.83 -1.96 -5.81
CA GLN A 163 -6.29 -1.32 -4.61
C GLN A 163 -6.22 -2.38 -3.51
N ARG A 164 -5.44 -2.13 -2.44
CA ARG A 164 -5.31 -3.10 -1.34
C ARG A 164 -6.70 -3.37 -0.73
N VAL A 165 -6.98 -4.66 -0.54
CA VAL A 165 -8.12 -5.14 0.25
C VAL A 165 -7.69 -5.10 1.72
N ALA A 166 -8.53 -4.54 2.58
CA ALA A 166 -8.25 -4.41 4.00
C ALA A 166 -8.73 -5.65 4.75
N PHE A 167 -7.88 -6.21 5.59
CA PHE A 167 -8.26 -7.31 6.47
C PHE A 167 -8.87 -6.74 7.76
N ILE A 168 -10.01 -7.26 8.18
CA ILE A 168 -10.71 -6.87 9.41
C ILE A 168 -10.69 -8.07 10.37
N PRO A 169 -9.78 -8.08 11.36
CA PRO A 169 -9.72 -9.12 12.37
C PRO A 169 -11.07 -9.35 13.04
N ASP A 170 -11.55 -10.59 12.96
CA ASP A 170 -12.81 -11.04 13.56
C ASP A 170 -14.06 -10.22 13.11
N GLY A 171 -13.94 -9.39 12.08
CA GLY A 171 -15.00 -8.48 11.65
C GLY A 171 -15.33 -7.37 12.65
N ASP A 172 -14.40 -7.01 13.55
CA ASP A 172 -14.60 -6.05 14.64
C ASP A 172 -15.20 -4.68 14.20
N LEU A 173 -14.74 -4.13 13.08
CA LEU A 173 -15.32 -2.91 12.48
C LEU A 173 -16.81 -3.10 12.18
N PHE A 174 -17.18 -4.21 11.55
CA PHE A 174 -18.57 -4.48 11.17
C PHE A 174 -19.44 -4.80 12.38
N GLN A 175 -18.89 -5.46 13.40
CA GLN A 175 -19.59 -5.68 14.66
C GLN A 175 -19.88 -4.35 15.37
N GLY A 176 -18.92 -3.42 15.38
CA GLY A 176 -19.09 -2.07 15.91
C GLY A 176 -20.17 -1.27 15.16
N ILE A 177 -20.27 -1.45 13.84
CA ILE A 177 -21.34 -0.85 13.03
C ILE A 177 -22.70 -1.50 13.37
N ALA A 178 -22.76 -2.83 13.42
CA ALA A 178 -23.98 -3.57 13.70
C ALA A 178 -24.53 -3.29 15.11
N SER A 179 -23.66 -3.03 16.09
CA SER A 179 -24.06 -2.66 17.46
C SER A 179 -24.50 -1.20 17.59
N GLY A 180 -24.29 -0.38 16.55
CA GLY A 180 -24.58 1.05 16.54
C GLY A 180 -23.51 1.93 17.20
N LYS A 181 -22.38 1.35 17.61
CA LYS A 181 -21.23 2.09 18.15
C LYS A 181 -20.48 2.89 17.09
N ALA A 182 -20.52 2.40 15.86
CA ALA A 182 -19.96 3.05 14.69
C ALA A 182 -21.02 3.22 13.60
N SER A 183 -20.83 4.21 12.73
CA SER A 183 -21.59 4.37 11.50
C SER A 183 -20.67 4.64 10.31
N VAL A 184 -21.17 4.41 9.10
CA VAL A 184 -20.46 4.75 7.86
C VAL A 184 -21.32 5.72 7.06
N VAL A 185 -20.72 6.81 6.62
CA VAL A 185 -21.31 7.79 5.72
C VAL A 185 -20.49 7.79 4.42
N THR A 186 -21.13 7.43 3.32
CA THR A 186 -20.52 7.53 1.98
C THR A 186 -20.98 8.83 1.34
N ASP A 187 -20.11 9.83 1.35
CA ASP A 187 -20.37 11.13 0.74
C ASP A 187 -19.06 11.91 0.51
N GLU A 188 -19.15 13.04 -0.18
CA GLU A 188 -18.09 14.03 -0.30
C GLU A 188 -18.22 15.12 0.76
N ILE A 189 -17.08 15.64 1.20
CA ILE A 189 -17.00 16.81 2.07
C ILE A 189 -17.28 18.05 1.22
N GLU A 190 -18.24 18.87 1.62
CA GLU A 190 -18.44 20.21 1.07
C GLU A 190 -17.47 21.18 1.76
N ARG A 191 -17.57 21.26 3.10
CA ARG A 191 -16.70 22.09 3.95
C ARG A 191 -16.75 21.64 5.40
N PHE A 192 -15.77 22.05 6.18
CA PHE A 192 -15.81 21.96 7.63
C PHE A 192 -16.70 23.08 8.19
N THR A 193 -17.31 22.81 9.35
CA THR A 193 -18.08 23.78 10.11
C THR A 193 -17.46 23.95 11.49
N GLU A 194 -17.93 24.92 12.26
CA GLU A 194 -17.46 25.10 13.64
C GLU A 194 -17.67 23.85 14.51
N ASN A 195 -18.65 23.01 14.17
CA ASN A 195 -19.08 21.85 14.96
C ASN A 195 -18.78 20.49 14.30
N GLY A 196 -18.24 20.46 13.08
CA GLY A 196 -17.98 19.21 12.38
C GLY A 196 -17.80 19.38 10.87
N ILE A 197 -18.54 18.59 10.09
CA ILE A 197 -18.40 18.52 8.62
C ILE A 197 -19.76 18.60 7.94
N LEU A 198 -19.92 19.53 7.01
CA LEU A 198 -21.04 19.54 6.08
C LEU A 198 -20.69 18.70 4.85
N THR A 199 -21.52 17.70 4.56
CA THR A 199 -21.38 16.87 3.36
C THR A 199 -22.07 17.52 2.15
N LYS A 200 -21.71 17.07 0.94
CA LYS A 200 -22.32 17.56 -0.30
C LYS A 200 -23.80 17.20 -0.45
N SER A 201 -24.27 16.15 0.22
CA SER A 201 -25.70 15.85 0.28
C SER A 201 -26.49 16.78 1.23
N GLY A 202 -25.79 17.62 2.02
CA GLY A 202 -26.39 18.59 2.93
C GLY A 202 -26.57 18.07 4.36
N GLU A 203 -26.01 16.92 4.71
CA GLU A 203 -25.96 16.42 6.08
C GLU A 203 -24.80 17.07 6.84
N GLU A 204 -25.05 17.56 8.05
CA GLU A 204 -23.99 18.03 8.95
C GLU A 204 -23.66 16.93 9.97
N LEU A 205 -22.42 16.45 9.92
CA LEU A 205 -21.87 15.46 10.84
C LEU A 205 -21.15 16.21 11.96
N GLU A 206 -21.70 16.20 13.17
CA GLU A 206 -21.08 16.83 14.33
C GLU A 206 -19.96 15.96 14.92
N ALA A 207 -18.88 16.61 15.36
CA ALA A 207 -17.71 15.94 15.95
C ALA A 207 -17.02 16.82 16.99
N ASP A 208 -16.45 16.16 18.00
CA ASP A 208 -15.50 16.80 18.91
C ASP A 208 -14.05 16.55 18.45
N ILE A 209 -13.82 15.46 17.71
CA ILE A 209 -12.52 15.10 17.11
C ILE A 209 -12.72 14.63 15.67
N ILE A 210 -11.87 15.10 14.76
CA ILE A 210 -11.79 14.64 13.37
C ILE A 210 -10.43 13.98 13.12
N ILE A 211 -10.45 12.72 12.72
CA ILE A 211 -9.26 11.94 12.37
C ILE A 211 -9.11 11.91 10.85
N THR A 212 -8.04 12.48 10.32
CA THR A 212 -7.75 12.50 8.88
C THR A 212 -6.99 11.23 8.50
N ALA A 213 -7.68 10.08 8.45
CA ALA A 213 -7.12 8.81 7.98
C ALA A 213 -6.97 8.76 6.44
N THR A 214 -6.45 9.84 5.87
CA THR A 214 -6.38 10.14 4.44
C THR A 214 -5.09 9.66 3.76
N GLY A 215 -4.26 8.94 4.51
CA GLY A 215 -3.07 8.26 4.00
C GLY A 215 -1.80 9.09 4.17
N PHE A 216 -0.90 8.97 3.20
CA PHE A 216 0.46 9.50 3.29
C PHE A 216 0.89 10.03 1.93
N ASP A 217 1.97 10.82 1.92
CA ASP A 217 2.65 11.19 0.69
C ASP A 217 3.77 10.20 0.37
N LEU A 218 3.83 9.80 -0.90
CA LEU A 218 4.91 8.96 -1.40
C LEU A 218 6.20 9.78 -1.44
N CYS A 219 7.21 9.34 -0.69
CA CYS A 219 8.55 9.92 -0.67
C CYS A 219 9.42 9.19 -1.69
N VAL A 220 9.28 9.56 -2.97
CA VAL A 220 10.06 8.96 -4.05
C VAL A 220 11.54 9.25 -3.81
N LEU A 221 12.31 8.19 -3.56
CA LEU A 221 13.76 8.26 -3.37
C LEU A 221 14.22 9.18 -2.22
N GLY A 222 13.37 9.38 -1.20
CA GLY A 222 13.76 10.02 0.06
C GLY A 222 13.83 11.54 0.04
N ASP A 223 13.20 12.22 -0.93
CA ASP A 223 13.28 13.68 -1.10
C ASP A 223 14.73 14.20 -1.20
N ILE A 224 15.64 13.36 -1.71
CA ILE A 224 17.05 13.66 -1.88
C ILE A 224 17.27 14.29 -3.26
N ASP A 225 18.02 15.40 -3.31
CA ASP A 225 18.48 16.00 -4.56
C ASP A 225 19.68 15.23 -5.12
N PHE A 226 19.43 14.36 -6.10
CA PHE A 226 20.48 13.59 -6.77
C PHE A 226 21.10 14.36 -7.94
N THR A 227 22.41 14.22 -8.09
CA THR A 227 23.16 14.69 -9.27
C THR A 227 24.10 13.62 -9.79
N VAL A 228 24.20 13.49 -11.11
CA VAL A 228 25.22 12.69 -11.81
C VAL A 228 26.00 13.62 -12.72
N ASP A 229 27.32 13.67 -12.58
CA ASP A 229 28.20 14.59 -13.32
C ASP A 229 27.70 16.05 -13.28
N GLU A 230 27.36 16.52 -12.07
CA GLU A 230 26.83 17.87 -11.78
C GLU A 230 25.45 18.19 -12.37
N LYS A 231 24.81 17.23 -13.05
CA LYS A 231 23.45 17.39 -13.59
C LYS A 231 22.42 16.78 -12.64
N LYS A 232 21.38 17.55 -12.34
CA LYS A 232 20.24 17.06 -11.55
C LYS A 232 19.61 15.84 -12.23
N VAL A 233 19.36 14.79 -11.45
CA VAL A 233 18.64 13.61 -11.91
C VAL A 233 17.15 13.86 -11.74
N ASN A 234 16.40 13.72 -12.83
CA ASN A 234 14.96 13.60 -12.78
C ASN A 234 14.61 12.12 -13.01
N PHE A 235 14.16 11.43 -11.95
CA PHE A 235 13.89 9.99 -12.04
C PHE A 235 12.74 9.67 -13.01
N ALA A 236 11.81 10.59 -13.25
CA ALA A 236 10.74 10.42 -14.23
C ALA A 236 11.23 10.32 -15.68
N ASP A 237 12.48 10.69 -15.95
CA ASP A 237 13.13 10.56 -17.26
C ASP A 237 13.95 9.26 -17.38
N THR A 238 14.04 8.48 -16.30
CA THR A 238 14.78 7.20 -16.27
C THR A 238 13.85 6.03 -16.54
N VAL A 239 14.40 4.92 -17.04
CA VAL A 239 13.72 3.62 -17.09
C VAL A 239 14.29 2.74 -15.97
N THR A 240 13.42 2.06 -15.24
CA THR A 240 13.89 1.13 -14.19
C THR A 240 14.31 -0.20 -14.77
N TYR A 241 15.49 -0.70 -14.39
CA TYR A 241 15.79 -2.13 -14.49
C TYR A 241 15.19 -2.84 -13.28
N ARG A 242 14.20 -3.70 -13.54
CA ARG A 242 13.45 -4.52 -12.57
C ARG A 242 12.97 -3.74 -11.34
N GLY A 243 12.63 -2.46 -11.50
CA GLY A 243 12.22 -1.60 -10.39
C GLY A 243 13.27 -1.42 -9.28
N MET A 244 14.55 -1.63 -9.57
CA MET A 244 15.64 -1.58 -8.57
C MET A 244 16.83 -0.71 -8.95
N MET A 245 17.13 -0.55 -10.24
CA MET A 245 18.20 0.34 -10.74
C MET A 245 17.63 1.24 -11.85
N PHE A 246 18.33 2.32 -12.19
CA PHE A 246 17.81 3.35 -13.11
C PHE A 246 18.81 3.66 -14.22
N THR A 247 18.31 3.78 -15.45
CA THR A 247 19.15 4.18 -16.59
C THR A 247 19.81 5.54 -16.32
N GLY A 248 21.13 5.61 -16.51
CA GLY A 248 21.90 6.85 -16.31
C GLY A 248 22.27 7.16 -14.86
N VAL A 249 21.88 6.33 -13.89
CA VAL A 249 22.25 6.48 -12.47
C VAL A 249 23.19 5.35 -12.05
N PRO A 250 24.50 5.62 -11.89
CA PRO A 250 25.47 4.59 -11.52
C PRO A 250 25.41 4.22 -10.04
N ASN A 251 25.84 3.00 -9.72
CA ASN A 251 26.15 2.53 -8.37
C ASN A 251 25.04 2.77 -7.33
N MET A 252 23.78 2.63 -7.75
CA MET A 252 22.63 2.84 -6.88
C MET A 252 21.62 1.73 -7.08
N ALA A 253 21.07 1.23 -5.98
CA ALA A 253 19.90 0.37 -5.98
C ALA A 253 18.82 0.92 -5.04
N TRP A 254 17.56 0.87 -5.48
CA TRP A 254 16.39 1.30 -4.73
C TRP A 254 15.52 0.12 -4.32
N VAL A 255 15.41 -0.09 -3.01
CA VAL A 255 14.59 -1.16 -2.46
C VAL A 255 13.12 -0.77 -2.47
N PHE A 256 12.35 -1.46 -3.30
CA PHE A 256 10.90 -1.38 -3.33
C PHE A 256 10.33 -2.79 -3.31
N GLY A 257 9.40 -3.08 -2.40
CA GLY A 257 8.78 -4.39 -2.22
C GLY A 257 7.44 -4.52 -2.94
N TYR A 258 6.77 -5.67 -2.77
CA TYR A 258 5.48 -5.89 -3.42
C TYR A 258 4.34 -5.10 -2.75
N PHE A 259 3.38 -4.65 -3.55
CA PHE A 259 2.12 -4.13 -3.05
C PHE A 259 1.16 -5.24 -2.61
N ARG A 260 1.16 -6.36 -3.32
CA ARG A 260 0.22 -7.48 -3.09
C ARG A 260 0.74 -8.56 -2.17
N ALA A 261 2.06 -8.69 -2.04
CA ALA A 261 2.70 -9.65 -1.15
C ALA A 261 3.43 -8.94 0.01
N SER A 262 4.00 -9.71 0.93
CA SER A 262 4.85 -9.13 1.97
C SER A 262 6.00 -8.37 1.32
N TRP A 263 6.24 -7.14 1.82
CA TRP A 263 7.35 -6.30 1.38
C TRP A 263 8.69 -7.02 1.51
N THR A 264 8.88 -7.73 2.62
CA THR A 264 10.14 -8.41 2.97
C THR A 264 10.55 -9.49 1.98
N LEU A 265 9.61 -10.13 1.28
CA LEU A 265 9.92 -11.17 0.30
C LEU A 265 10.78 -10.64 -0.85
N ARG A 266 10.44 -9.46 -1.37
CA ARG A 266 11.23 -8.86 -2.44
C ARG A 266 12.52 -8.27 -1.91
N VAL A 267 12.49 -7.68 -0.71
CA VAL A 267 13.70 -7.12 -0.08
C VAL A 267 14.78 -8.19 0.08
N ASP A 268 14.39 -9.41 0.45
CA ASP A 268 15.31 -10.55 0.58
C ASP A 268 15.95 -10.92 -0.77
N LEU A 269 15.13 -11.08 -1.83
CA LEU A 269 15.62 -11.35 -3.19
C LEU A 269 16.56 -10.23 -3.70
N MET A 270 16.22 -8.98 -3.43
CA MET A 270 17.07 -7.84 -3.79
C MET A 270 18.37 -7.82 -2.98
N GLY A 271 18.33 -8.23 -1.71
CA GLY A 271 19.51 -8.34 -0.85
C GLY A 271 20.52 -9.35 -1.39
N ASP A 272 20.05 -10.51 -1.88
CA ASP A 272 20.90 -11.50 -2.54
C ASP A 272 21.50 -10.95 -3.84
N PHE A 273 20.67 -10.34 -4.71
CA PHE A 273 21.13 -9.71 -5.95
C PHE A 273 22.21 -8.65 -5.71
N ILE A 274 22.00 -7.72 -4.77
CA ILE A 274 22.95 -6.65 -4.46
C ILE A 274 24.23 -7.23 -3.88
N SER A 275 24.14 -8.24 -3.01
CA SER A 275 25.32 -8.90 -2.44
C SER A 275 26.16 -9.59 -3.53
N ARG A 276 25.51 -10.29 -4.47
CA ARG A 276 26.16 -10.90 -5.64
C ARG A 276 26.81 -9.84 -6.53
N LEU A 277 26.10 -8.74 -6.82
CA LEU A 277 26.60 -7.64 -7.65
C LEU A 277 27.86 -7.01 -7.04
N LEU A 278 27.81 -6.67 -5.76
CA LEU A 278 28.96 -6.07 -5.06
C LEU A 278 30.16 -7.02 -5.03
N LYS A 279 29.93 -8.31 -4.75
CA LYS A 279 30.99 -9.33 -4.80
C LYS A 279 31.59 -9.45 -6.20
N HIS A 280 30.77 -9.46 -7.25
CA HIS A 280 31.23 -9.51 -8.64
C HIS A 280 32.08 -8.29 -8.99
N MET A 281 31.63 -7.09 -8.60
CA MET A 281 32.40 -5.85 -8.79
C MET A 281 33.76 -5.92 -8.09
N ASP A 282 33.81 -6.43 -6.85
CA ASP A 282 35.06 -6.59 -6.11
C ASP A 282 36.01 -7.60 -6.77
N GLU A 283 35.50 -8.76 -7.18
CA GLU A 283 36.29 -9.82 -7.84
C GLU A 283 36.88 -9.37 -9.19
N LYS A 284 36.14 -8.56 -9.95
CA LYS A 284 36.56 -8.02 -11.24
C LYS A 284 37.31 -6.69 -11.15
N GLY A 285 37.34 -6.08 -9.96
CA GLY A 285 37.92 -4.76 -9.75
C GLY A 285 37.10 -3.61 -10.36
N PHE A 286 35.82 -3.81 -10.67
CA PHE A 286 34.94 -2.77 -11.17
C PHE A 286 34.63 -1.74 -10.08
N LYS A 287 34.55 -0.47 -10.49
CA LYS A 287 34.19 0.66 -9.61
C LYS A 287 32.87 1.32 -9.97
N LYS A 288 32.30 0.95 -11.11
CA LYS A 288 31.07 1.50 -11.65
C LYS A 288 30.25 0.38 -12.24
N VAL A 289 28.97 0.35 -11.91
CA VAL A 289 27.91 -0.40 -12.56
C VAL A 289 26.81 0.58 -12.95
N THR A 290 26.26 0.42 -14.15
CA THR A 290 25.16 1.23 -14.67
C THR A 290 24.21 0.32 -15.40
N VAL A 291 22.91 0.59 -15.34
CA VAL A 291 21.98 -0.08 -16.23
C VAL A 291 21.71 0.76 -17.48
N ALA A 292 21.60 0.12 -18.64
CA ALA A 292 21.25 0.74 -19.91
C ALA A 292 20.30 -0.16 -20.70
N LEU A 293 19.43 0.45 -21.53
CA LEU A 293 18.55 -0.32 -22.40
C LEU A 293 19.37 -1.21 -23.34
N ARG A 294 19.00 -2.49 -23.40
CA ARG A 294 19.60 -3.45 -24.34
C ARG A 294 19.34 -2.98 -25.78
N PRO A 295 20.20 -3.31 -26.76
CA PRO A 295 20.00 -2.90 -28.15
C PRO A 295 18.61 -3.17 -28.71
N GLU A 296 18.02 -4.31 -28.37
CA GLU A 296 16.68 -4.76 -28.75
C GLU A 296 15.52 -4.05 -28.02
N ASP A 297 15.82 -3.28 -26.97
CA ASP A 297 14.83 -2.59 -26.13
C ASP A 297 14.79 -1.08 -26.36
N LYS A 298 15.66 -0.55 -27.22
CA LYS A 298 15.79 0.90 -27.44
C LYS A 298 14.49 1.58 -27.87
N ASP A 299 13.69 0.88 -28.67
CA ASP A 299 12.44 1.38 -29.23
C ASP A 299 11.20 0.82 -28.50
N MET A 300 11.37 0.21 -27.33
CA MET A 300 10.26 -0.35 -26.57
C MET A 300 9.28 0.75 -26.12
N PRO A 301 7.96 0.49 -26.12
CA PRO A 301 7.00 1.41 -25.54
C PRO A 301 7.29 1.67 -24.06
N LEU A 302 7.30 2.95 -23.68
CA LEU A 302 7.44 3.37 -22.28
C LEU A 302 6.08 3.73 -21.68
N SER A 303 5.94 3.55 -20.38
CA SER A 303 4.71 3.82 -19.64
C SER A 303 5.00 4.23 -18.20
N SER A 304 3.95 4.63 -17.47
CA SER A 304 4.04 4.90 -16.04
C SER A 304 4.60 3.70 -15.28
N TRP A 305 5.36 3.96 -14.22
CA TRP A 305 6.04 2.94 -13.40
C TRP A 305 5.19 1.73 -13.07
N ILE A 306 3.92 1.98 -12.74
CA ILE A 306 2.89 0.96 -12.57
C ILE A 306 1.73 1.25 -13.50
N ASP A 307 1.12 0.18 -13.99
CA ASP A 307 -0.12 0.22 -14.75
C ASP A 307 -1.32 0.61 -13.85
N PRO A 308 -2.02 1.73 -14.08
CA PRO A 308 -3.18 2.10 -13.28
C PRO A 308 -4.36 1.12 -13.39
N GLU A 309 -4.46 0.34 -14.47
CA GLU A 309 -5.48 -0.72 -14.56
C GLU A 309 -5.12 -1.93 -13.69
N ASN A 310 -3.82 -2.12 -13.44
CA ASN A 310 -3.31 -3.13 -12.53
C ASN A 310 -3.41 -2.68 -11.06
N PHE A 311 -2.86 -1.52 -10.71
CA PHE A 311 -2.82 -1.04 -9.32
C PHE A 311 -2.78 0.49 -9.21
N ASN A 312 -3.78 1.11 -8.58
CA ASN A 312 -3.98 2.57 -8.61
C ASN A 312 -4.44 3.24 -7.29
N PRO A 313 -3.87 2.91 -6.12
CA PRO A 313 -4.24 3.62 -4.90
C PRO A 313 -3.88 5.12 -5.01
N GLY A 314 -4.71 5.98 -4.41
CA GLY A 314 -4.59 7.43 -4.57
C GLY A 314 -3.22 8.00 -4.21
N TYR A 315 -2.57 7.49 -3.15
CA TYR A 315 -1.23 7.95 -2.74
C TYR A 315 -0.16 7.72 -3.82
N LEU A 316 -0.28 6.63 -4.59
CA LEU A 316 0.65 6.31 -5.66
C LEU A 316 0.37 7.19 -6.87
N MET A 317 -0.92 7.34 -7.22
CA MET A 317 -1.32 8.12 -8.39
C MET A 317 -0.94 9.60 -8.28
N ARG A 318 -0.98 10.19 -7.08
CA ARG A 318 -0.55 11.58 -6.84
C ARG A 318 0.93 11.79 -7.20
N SER A 319 1.78 10.79 -6.95
CA SER A 319 3.23 10.91 -7.14
C SER A 319 3.75 10.17 -8.38
N MET A 320 2.87 9.59 -9.21
CA MET A 320 3.28 8.80 -10.39
C MET A 320 4.16 9.58 -11.37
N HIS A 321 3.98 10.91 -11.45
CA HIS A 321 4.78 11.80 -12.30
C HIS A 321 6.23 12.00 -11.82
N LEU A 322 6.54 11.60 -10.58
CA LEU A 322 7.90 11.61 -10.01
C LEU A 322 8.59 10.25 -10.15
N MET A 323 7.82 9.22 -10.50
CA MET A 323 8.30 7.84 -10.57
C MET A 323 8.98 7.58 -11.91
N PRO A 324 9.98 6.69 -11.93
CA PRO A 324 10.63 6.28 -13.17
C PRO A 324 9.69 5.55 -14.13
N GLN A 325 10.06 5.53 -15.40
CA GLN A 325 9.29 4.86 -16.44
C GLN A 325 9.52 3.35 -16.41
N ARG A 326 8.56 2.61 -16.96
CA ARG A 326 8.68 1.17 -17.22
C ARG A 326 8.67 0.90 -18.73
N GLY A 327 9.32 -0.19 -19.12
CA GLY A 327 9.19 -0.79 -20.45
C GLY A 327 8.07 -1.83 -20.52
N ASP A 328 7.92 -2.48 -21.67
CA ASP A 328 6.92 -3.52 -21.93
C ASP A 328 7.41 -4.94 -21.58
N LYS A 329 8.70 -5.11 -21.27
CA LYS A 329 9.30 -6.39 -20.85
C LYS A 329 9.55 -6.46 -19.32
N PRO A 330 9.55 -7.67 -18.70
CA PRO A 330 9.73 -7.83 -17.26
C PRO A 330 11.02 -7.22 -16.70
N GLU A 331 12.10 -7.21 -17.47
CA GLU A 331 13.38 -6.62 -17.07
C GLU A 331 13.30 -5.11 -16.87
N TRP A 332 12.30 -4.45 -17.45
CA TRP A 332 12.08 -3.01 -17.36
C TRP A 332 10.86 -2.64 -16.52
N GLN A 333 10.39 -3.56 -15.67
CA GLN A 333 9.19 -3.39 -14.85
C GLN A 333 9.46 -3.69 -13.37
N HIS A 334 8.80 -2.96 -12.48
CA HIS A 334 8.59 -3.41 -11.11
C HIS A 334 7.41 -4.40 -11.10
N THR A 335 7.71 -5.69 -11.26
CA THR A 335 6.65 -6.71 -11.29
C THR A 335 6.02 -6.88 -9.91
N GLN A 336 4.79 -7.38 -9.87
CA GLN A 336 4.12 -7.78 -8.63
C GLN A 336 4.13 -9.31 -8.45
N ASP A 337 4.99 -10.00 -9.22
CA ASP A 337 4.99 -11.46 -9.34
C ASP A 337 6.19 -12.06 -8.60
N TYR A 338 5.95 -12.39 -7.34
CA TYR A 338 6.93 -13.09 -6.52
C TYR A 338 7.33 -14.46 -7.11
N TRP A 339 6.41 -15.16 -7.78
CA TRP A 339 6.66 -16.52 -8.26
C TRP A 339 7.63 -16.52 -9.44
N ALA A 340 7.56 -15.51 -10.30
CA ALA A 340 8.57 -15.28 -11.33
C ALA A 340 9.88 -14.73 -10.74
N GLU A 341 9.81 -13.66 -9.93
CA GLU A 341 11.01 -12.98 -9.44
C GLU A 341 11.89 -13.85 -8.51
N LYS A 342 11.32 -14.80 -7.76
CA LYS A 342 12.12 -15.72 -6.94
C LYS A 342 13.04 -16.63 -7.77
N ASP A 343 12.70 -16.87 -9.04
CA ASP A 343 13.47 -17.69 -9.96
C ASP A 343 14.31 -16.81 -10.89
N ASP A 344 13.81 -15.65 -11.30
CA ASP A 344 14.51 -14.74 -12.22
C ASP A 344 15.65 -13.97 -11.56
N LEU A 345 15.42 -13.36 -10.38
CA LEU A 345 16.40 -12.47 -9.75
C LEU A 345 17.73 -13.18 -9.40
N PRO A 346 17.73 -14.42 -8.86
CA PRO A 346 18.97 -15.15 -8.61
C PRO A 346 19.77 -15.47 -9.88
N ASN A 347 19.10 -15.53 -11.03
CA ASN A 347 19.67 -15.91 -12.32
C ASN A 347 20.06 -14.72 -13.20
N ILE A 348 20.01 -13.48 -12.70
CA ILE A 348 20.46 -12.31 -13.46
C ILE A 348 21.94 -12.46 -13.83
N ASP A 349 22.24 -12.27 -15.11
CA ASP A 349 23.60 -12.19 -15.64
C ASP A 349 24.18 -10.79 -15.38
N LEU A 350 25.19 -10.72 -14.52
CA LEU A 350 25.84 -9.47 -14.11
C LEU A 350 26.83 -8.94 -15.17
N GLU A 351 27.08 -9.69 -16.24
CA GLU A 351 27.83 -9.24 -17.43
C GLU A 351 26.91 -9.11 -18.66
N GLY A 352 25.59 -9.11 -18.43
CA GLY A 352 24.56 -8.96 -19.46
C GLY A 352 24.62 -7.61 -20.18
N ALA A 353 23.95 -7.52 -21.33
CA ALA A 353 23.98 -6.33 -22.19
C ALA A 353 23.35 -5.08 -21.53
N GLU A 354 22.60 -5.27 -20.45
CA GLU A 354 22.05 -4.19 -19.64
C GLU A 354 23.06 -3.54 -18.66
N PHE A 355 24.21 -4.16 -18.34
CA PHE A 355 25.14 -3.74 -17.27
C PHE A 355 26.42 -3.02 -17.72
#